data_AF-A0A4Q3THV0-F1
#
_entry.id   AF-A0A4Q3THV0-F1
#
_cell.length_a   1.000
_cell.length_b   1.000
_cell.length_c   1.000
_cell.angle_alpha   90.00
_cell.angle_beta   90.00
_cell.angle_gamma   90.00
#
_symmetry.space_group_name_H-M   'P 1'
#
loop_
_entity.id
_entity.type
_entity.pdbx_description
1 polymer ?
#
loop_
_entity_poly.entity_id
_entity_poly.type
_entity_poly.pdbx_seq_one_letter_code
_entity_poly.pdbx_strand_id
1 'polypeptide(L)'
;MSDTIHIQIDRADGALQRLIGLVERRGFFIDGIDMAPEGPALRISLTVRGRDAGRSIDNLGLQIDRLFGTRRISNDAFQSVAA
;
A
#
# COMPACT_ATOMS: atom_id res chain seq x y z
N MET A 1 -0.67 12.32 12.12
CA MET A 1 -1.66 11.23 12.08
C MET A 1 -1.22 10.29 10.98
N SER A 2 -1.33 8.98 11.20
CA SER A 2 -0.92 7.97 10.23
C SER A 2 -2.14 7.20 9.75
N ASP A 3 -2.15 6.87 8.46
CA ASP A 3 -3.22 6.17 7.77
C ASP A 3 -2.69 4.82 7.27
N THR A 4 -3.54 3.80 7.25
CA THR A 4 -3.17 2.47 6.75
C THR A 4 -3.89 2.19 5.44
N ILE A 5 -3.14 1.73 4.43
CA ILE A 5 -3.65 1.26 3.16
C ILE A 5 -3.36 -0.24 3.04
N HIS A 6 -4.40 -1.02 2.73
CA HIS A 6 -4.27 -2.44 2.47
C HIS A 6 -4.12 -2.68 0.96
N ILE A 7 -3.11 -3.48 0.60
CA ILE A 7 -2.65 -3.62 -0.78
C ILE A 7 -2.32 -5.09 -1.02
N GLN A 8 -2.67 -5.58 -2.20
CA GLN A 8 -2.15 -6.81 -2.77
C GLN A 8 -1.14 -6.47 -3.87
N ILE A 9 0.02 -7.10 -3.85
CA ILE A 9 1.02 -6.99 -4.92
C ILE A 9 1.34 -8.35 -5.50
N ASP A 10 1.65 -8.39 -6.79
CA ASP A 10 2.21 -9.58 -7.40
C ASP A 10 3.60 -9.86 -6.80
N ARG A 11 3.98 -11.13 -6.69
CA ARG A 11 5.36 -11.52 -6.34
C ARG A 11 6.39 -11.18 -7.43
N ALA A 12 5.94 -10.61 -8.56
CA ALA A 12 6.80 -10.18 -9.64
C ALA A 12 7.78 -9.09 -9.17
N ASP A 13 9.02 -9.17 -9.67
CA ASP A 13 10.10 -8.30 -9.23
C ASP A 13 9.75 -6.81 -9.38
N GLY A 14 9.91 -6.10 -8.26
CA GLY A 14 9.82 -4.64 -8.20
C GLY A 14 8.44 -4.03 -7.93
N ALA A 15 7.37 -4.81 -7.72
CA ALA A 15 6.07 -4.25 -7.32
C ALA A 15 6.16 -3.51 -5.97
N LEU A 16 6.78 -4.14 -4.97
CA LEU A 16 7.07 -3.53 -3.68
C LEU A 16 7.95 -2.29 -3.81
N GLN A 17 9.03 -2.37 -4.60
CA GLN A 17 9.95 -1.25 -4.80
C GLN A 17 9.26 -0.05 -5.46
N ARG A 18 8.39 -0.29 -6.46
CA ARG A 18 7.60 0.75 -7.12
C ARG A 18 6.58 1.37 -6.17
N LEU A 19 5.95 0.56 -5.31
CA LEU A 19 5.03 1.04 -4.27
C LEU A 19 5.75 1.97 -3.28
N ILE A 20 6.87 1.53 -2.71
CA ILE A 20 7.68 2.33 -1.77
C ILE A 20 8.13 3.63 -2.44
N GLY A 21 8.69 3.53 -3.65
CA GLY A 21 9.17 4.71 -4.39
C GLY A 21 8.06 5.70 -4.73
N LEU A 22 6.84 5.23 -5.03
CA LEU A 22 5.69 6.12 -5.24
C LEU A 22 5.34 6.87 -3.95
N VAL A 23 5.21 6.17 -2.83
CA VAL A 23 4.79 6.74 -1.55
C VAL A 23 5.76 7.84 -1.10
N GLU A 24 7.06 7.56 -1.12
CA GLU A 24 8.08 8.51 -0.71
C GLU A 24 8.15 9.74 -1.63
N ARG A 25 8.08 9.54 -2.96
CA ARG A 25 8.10 10.63 -3.95
C ARG A 25 6.87 11.52 -3.88
N ARG A 26 5.76 11.04 -3.32
CA ARG A 26 4.51 11.80 -3.16
C ARG A 26 4.44 12.56 -1.84
N GLY A 27 5.51 12.53 -1.05
CA GLY A 27 5.63 13.28 0.17
C GLY A 27 4.97 12.61 1.35
N PHE A 28 4.99 11.27 1.40
CA PHE A 28 4.59 10.51 2.58
C PHE A 28 5.83 9.91 3.25
N PHE A 29 5.76 9.77 4.56
CA PHE A 29 6.63 8.88 5.34
C PHE A 29 5.96 7.51 5.41
N ILE A 30 6.76 6.45 5.39
CA ILE A 30 6.31 5.10 5.69
C ILE A 30 6.62 4.87 7.17
N ASP A 31 5.58 4.80 7.98
CA ASP A 31 5.72 4.55 9.42
C ASP A 31 5.73 3.04 9.72
N GLY A 32 5.22 2.19 8.82
CA GLY A 32 5.28 0.74 8.97
C GLY A 32 4.84 -0.03 7.72
N ILE A 33 5.38 -1.23 7.56
CA ILE A 33 4.96 -2.19 6.53
C ILE A 33 4.83 -3.56 7.20
N ASP A 34 3.66 -4.16 7.08
CA ASP A 34 3.43 -5.56 7.41
C ASP A 34 3.10 -6.33 6.13
N MET A 35 3.63 -7.54 5.98
CA MET A 35 3.49 -8.33 4.76
C MET A 35 3.22 -9.79 5.08
N ALA A 36 2.26 -10.37 4.36
CA ALA A 36 1.91 -11.78 4.47
C ALA A 36 1.72 -12.39 3.07
N PRO A 37 2.06 -13.68 2.88
CA PRO A 37 1.75 -14.37 1.63
C PRO A 37 0.23 -14.54 1.46
N GLU A 38 -0.27 -14.33 0.25
CA GLU A 38 -1.68 -14.56 -0.12
C GLU A 38 -1.73 -15.29 -1.47
N GLY A 39 -1.66 -16.62 -1.43
CA GLY A 39 -1.55 -17.46 -2.62
C GLY A 39 -0.36 -17.04 -3.50
N PRO A 40 -0.58 -16.69 -4.79
CA PRO A 40 0.49 -16.24 -5.70
C PRO A 40 0.95 -14.79 -5.45
N ALA A 41 0.27 -14.06 -4.57
CA ALA A 41 0.53 -12.65 -4.29
C ALA A 41 1.15 -12.45 -2.89
N LEU A 42 1.47 -11.20 -2.60
CA LEU A 42 1.76 -10.70 -1.27
C LEU A 42 0.68 -9.70 -0.87
N ARG A 43 0.20 -9.86 0.35
CA ARG A 43 -0.66 -8.92 1.03
C ARG A 43 0.20 -7.98 1.86
N ILE A 44 -0.13 -6.69 1.83
CA ILE A 44 0.61 -5.63 2.49
C ILE A 44 -0.36 -4.74 3.26
N SER A 45 -0.04 -4.48 4.52
CA SER A 45 -0.56 -3.35 5.29
C SER A 45 0.51 -2.27 5.32
N LEU A 46 0.26 -1.17 4.63
CA LEU A 46 1.18 -0.04 4.53
C LEU A 46 0.66 1.12 5.39
N THR A 47 1.39 1.47 6.44
CA THR A 47 1.07 2.61 7.30
C THR A 47 1.91 3.81 6.90
N VAL A 48 1.26 4.91 6.55
CA VAL A 48 1.90 6.12 6.03
C VAL A 48 1.44 7.35 6.78
N ARG A 49 2.26 8.40 6.72
CA ARG A 49 1.94 9.71 7.25
C ARG A 49 2.34 10.79 6.27
N GLY A 50 1.44 11.72 5.98
CA GLY A 50 1.76 12.88 5.16
C GLY A 50 2.90 13.70 5.78
N ARG A 51 3.84 14.17 4.94
CA ARG A 51 4.90 15.10 5.37
C ARG A 51 4.35 16.48 5.75
N ASP A 52 3.20 16.84 5.17
CA ASP A 52 2.48 18.10 5.39
C ASP A 52 0.97 17.87 5.31
N ALA A 53 0.19 18.89 5.72
CA ALA A 53 -1.28 18.84 5.74
C ALA A 53 -1.93 18.83 4.34
N GLY A 54 -1.16 19.08 3.28
CA GLY A 54 -1.64 19.04 1.90
C GLY A 54 -1.62 17.63 1.28
N ARG A 55 -1.15 16.62 2.00
CA ARG A 55 -1.11 15.24 1.52
C ARG A 55 -2.44 14.54 1.77
N SER A 56 -3.07 14.06 0.71
CA SER A 56 -4.34 13.31 0.76
C SER A 56 -4.10 11.83 0.50
N ILE A 57 -4.59 11.00 1.43
CA ILE A 57 -4.51 9.54 1.35
C ILE A 57 -5.31 9.00 0.16
N ASP A 58 -6.44 9.62 -0.18
CA ASP A 58 -7.28 9.24 -1.32
C ASP A 58 -6.54 9.41 -2.64
N ASN A 59 -5.84 10.55 -2.79
CA ASN A 59 -5.00 10.81 -3.96
C ASN A 59 -3.83 9.83 -4.05
N LEU A 60 -3.22 9.44 -2.92
CA LEU A 60 -2.21 8.40 -2.91
C LEU A 60 -2.80 7.06 -3.36
N GLY A 61 -3.98 6.70 -2.87
CA GLY A 61 -4.69 5.48 -3.25
C GLY A 61 -4.95 5.40 -4.75
N LEU A 62 -5.47 6.47 -5.36
CA LEU A 62 -5.70 6.54 -6.82
C LEU A 62 -4.40 6.41 -7.63
N GLN A 63 -3.26 6.83 -7.08
CA GLN A 63 -1.96 6.70 -7.73
C GLN A 63 -1.41 5.28 -7.58
N ILE A 64 -1.64 4.63 -6.43
CA ILE A 64 -1.31 3.21 -6.20
C ILE A 64 -2.07 2.32 -7.18
N ASP A 65 -3.34 2.62 -7.46
CA ASP A 65 -4.16 1.86 -8.43
C ASP A 65 -3.60 1.90 -9.87
N ARG A 66 -2.69 2.84 -10.16
CA ARG A 66 -2.01 2.94 -11.47
C ARG A 66 -0.68 2.19 -11.52
N LEU A 67 -0.23 1.62 -10.41
CA LEU A 67 1.00 0.82 -10.38
C LEU A 67 0.75 -0.57 -10.97
N PHE A 68 1.68 -1.02 -11.81
CA PHE A 68 1.64 -2.37 -12.35
C PHE A 68 1.85 -3.42 -11.25
N GLY A 69 1.01 -4.46 -11.25
CA GLY A 69 1.07 -5.56 -10.27
C GLY A 69 0.78 -5.13 -8.84
N THR A 70 -0.05 -4.09 -8.67
CA THR A 70 -0.50 -3.56 -7.38
C THR A 70 -2.01 -3.34 -7.42
N ARG A 71 -2.72 -3.72 -6.36
CA ARG A 71 -4.15 -3.52 -6.21
C ARG A 71 -4.47 -3.15 -4.78
N ARG A 72 -5.22 -2.07 -4.54
CA ARG A 72 -5.76 -1.80 -3.20
C ARG A 72 -6.89 -2.77 -2.89
N ILE A 73 -6.95 -3.22 -1.64
CA ILE A 73 -8.01 -4.09 -1.13
C ILE A 73 -8.72 -3.39 0.04
N SER A 74 -10.01 -3.67 0.19
CA SER A 74 -10.78 -3.14 1.32
C SER A 74 -10.30 -3.77 2.63
N ASN A 75 -10.51 -3.07 3.76
CA ASN A 75 -10.18 -3.63 5.07
C ASN A 75 -10.97 -4.92 5.36
N ASP A 76 -12.21 -5.01 4.88
CA ASP A 76 -13.05 -6.21 4.99
C ASP A 76 -12.45 -7.43 4.26
N ALA A 77 -11.99 -7.22 3.02
CA ALA A 77 -11.28 -8.24 2.25
C ALA A 77 -9.91 -8.59 2.87
N PHE A 78 -9.27 -7.63 3.54
CA PHE A 78 -8.02 -7.83 4.27
C PHE A 78 -8.24 -8.71 5.52
N GLN A 79 -9.35 -8.60 6.25
CA GLN A 79 -9.58 -9.42 7.44
C GLN A 79 -10.10 -10.83 7.11
N SER A 80 -10.87 -10.98 6.02
CA SER A 80 -11.54 -12.25 5.67
C SER A 80 -10.62 -13.42 5.31
N VAL A 81 -9.33 -13.19 5.08
CA VAL A 81 -8.35 -14.26 4.76
C VAL A 81 -7.43 -14.57 5.95
N ALA A 82 -7.57 -13.83 7.06
CA ALA A 82 -6.86 -14.08 8.31
C ALA A 82 -7.61 -15.03 9.26
N ALA A 83 -8.83 -15.45 8.88
CA ALA A 83 -9.68 -16.41 9.59
C ALA A 83 -9.63 -17.79 8.92
#